data_AF-A0AAD8BBX1-F1
#
_entry.id   AF-A0AAD8BBX1-F1
#
_cell.length_a   1.000
_cell.length_b   1.000
_cell.length_c   1.000
_cell.angle_alpha   90.00
_cell.angle_beta   90.00
_cell.angle_gamma   90.00
#
_symmetry.space_group_name_H-M   'P 1'
#
loop_
_entity.id
_entity.type
_entity.pdbx_description
1 polymer ?
#
loop_
_entity_poly.entity_id
_entity_poly.type
_entity_poly.pdbx_seq_one_letter_code
_entity_poly.pdbx_strand_id
1 'polypeptide(L)'
;MESSQKQLGPGSVPLDACTSDYYRTKDLPYRFEHPNVMKGYGQKPQHPMYTTEASKYGSKMPSVHTMPLCFHAKSQKFSDELGKCGMPRNFSLNTSMDKSII
;
A
#
# COMPACT_ATOMS: atom_id res chain seq x y z
N MET A 1 -30.72 -5.49 -29.38
CA MET A 1 -30.01 -4.73 -28.33
C MET A 1 -28.98 -5.68 -27.75
N GLU A 2 -27.77 -5.66 -28.30
CA GLU A 2 -26.71 -6.60 -27.96
C GLU A 2 -26.06 -6.14 -26.65
N SER A 3 -26.28 -6.89 -25.58
CA SER A 3 -25.68 -6.64 -24.28
C SER A 3 -24.17 -6.88 -24.38
N SER A 4 -23.39 -5.80 -24.48
CA SER A 4 -21.92 -5.87 -24.46
C SER A 4 -21.46 -6.64 -23.23
N GLN A 5 -20.88 -7.83 -23.43
CA GLN A 5 -20.37 -8.66 -22.35
C GLN A 5 -19.20 -7.92 -21.68
N LYS A 6 -19.39 -7.48 -20.43
CA LYS A 6 -18.31 -6.89 -19.63
C LYS A 6 -17.26 -7.97 -19.36
N GLN A 7 -15.99 -7.67 -19.66
CA GLN A 7 -14.89 -8.59 -19.37
C GLN A 7 -14.77 -8.79 -17.85
N LEU A 8 -14.76 -10.06 -17.44
CA LEU A 8 -14.63 -10.48 -16.04
C LEU A 8 -13.15 -10.66 -15.70
N GLY A 9 -12.75 -10.09 -14.57
CA GLY A 9 -11.42 -10.21 -13.98
C GLY A 9 -11.35 -11.28 -12.87
N PRO A 10 -10.35 -11.19 -12.00
CA PRO A 10 -10.08 -12.20 -10.96
C PRO A 10 -11.19 -12.22 -9.91
N GLY A 11 -11.65 -13.41 -9.54
CA GLY A 11 -12.76 -13.55 -8.60
C GLY A 11 -14.12 -13.25 -9.21
N SER A 12 -14.27 -13.40 -10.54
CA SER A 12 -15.54 -13.25 -11.27
C SER A 12 -16.22 -11.88 -11.09
N VAL A 13 -15.43 -10.84 -10.85
CA VAL A 13 -15.90 -9.44 -10.80
C VAL A 13 -15.51 -8.72 -12.10
N PRO A 14 -16.24 -7.67 -12.50
CA PRO A 14 -15.83 -6.82 -13.62
C PRO A 14 -14.40 -6.30 -13.45
N LEU A 15 -13.66 -6.16 -14.55
CA LEU A 15 -12.27 -5.70 -14.51
C LEU A 15 -12.09 -4.32 -13.84
N ASP A 16 -13.08 -3.44 -14.01
CA ASP A 16 -13.09 -2.08 -13.47
C ASP A 16 -13.88 -1.98 -12.15
N ALA A 17 -14.00 -3.08 -11.41
CA ALA A 17 -14.71 -3.11 -10.14
C ALA A 17 -13.96 -2.29 -9.06
N CYS A 18 -14.72 -1.48 -8.31
CA CYS A 18 -14.24 -0.76 -7.15
C CYS A 18 -14.54 -1.53 -5.86
N THR A 19 -13.63 -1.51 -4.89
CA THR A 19 -13.81 -2.21 -3.61
C THR A 19 -15.01 -1.65 -2.82
N SER A 20 -15.26 -0.34 -2.89
CA SER A 20 -16.40 0.32 -2.23
C SER A 20 -17.78 -0.05 -2.81
N ASP A 21 -17.84 -0.54 -4.05
CA ASP A 21 -19.11 -1.00 -4.65
C ASP A 21 -19.61 -2.29 -3.98
N TYR A 22 -18.69 -3.12 -3.47
CA TYR A 22 -18.99 -4.43 -2.89
C TYR A 22 -18.98 -4.42 -1.36
N TYR A 23 -18.17 -3.54 -0.76
CA TYR A 23 -17.97 -3.50 0.68
C TYR A 23 -17.97 -2.08 1.21
N ARG A 24 -18.32 -1.93 2.49
CA ARG A 24 -18.19 -0.65 3.18
C ARG A 24 -16.72 -0.37 3.49
N THR A 25 -16.12 0.58 2.81
CA THR A 25 -14.72 0.99 2.99
C THR A 25 -14.62 2.28 3.82
N LYS A 26 -13.42 2.53 4.38
CA LYS A 26 -13.09 3.78 5.08
C LYS A 26 -11.65 4.17 4.80
N ASP A 27 -11.44 5.42 4.35
CA ASP A 27 -10.12 6.02 4.11
C ASP A 27 -9.20 5.12 3.26
N LEU A 28 -9.75 4.53 2.19
CA LEU A 28 -9.04 3.56 1.37
C LEU A 28 -8.24 4.27 0.24
N PRO A 29 -6.91 4.07 0.13
CA PRO A 29 -6.12 4.60 -0.98
C PRO A 29 -6.61 4.12 -2.34
N TYR A 30 -6.43 4.96 -3.35
CA TYR A 30 -6.82 4.69 -4.75
C TYR A 30 -6.40 3.30 -5.25
N ARG A 31 -5.18 2.87 -4.93
CA ARG A 31 -4.62 1.56 -5.36
C ARG A 31 -5.35 0.36 -4.75
N PHE A 32 -5.91 0.49 -3.55
CA PHE A 32 -6.71 -0.58 -2.91
C PHE A 32 -8.18 -0.46 -3.27
N GLU A 33 -8.64 0.73 -3.64
CA GLU A 33 -9.98 0.95 -4.18
C GLU A 33 -10.12 0.31 -5.57
N HIS A 34 -9.06 0.36 -6.39
CA HIS A 34 -9.04 -0.18 -7.77
C HIS A 34 -7.97 -1.28 -7.90
N PRO A 35 -8.31 -2.56 -7.63
CA PRO A 35 -7.35 -3.67 -7.66
C PRO A 35 -6.57 -3.81 -8.97
N ASN A 36 -7.20 -3.45 -10.10
CA ASN A 36 -6.61 -3.53 -11.43
C ASN A 36 -5.33 -2.66 -11.61
N VAL A 37 -5.15 -1.64 -10.75
CA VAL A 37 -3.94 -0.80 -10.74
C VAL A 37 -2.71 -1.57 -10.24
N MET A 38 -2.91 -2.66 -9.48
CA MET A 38 -1.82 -3.48 -8.93
C MET A 38 -1.18 -4.35 -10.01
N LYS A 39 0.04 -3.99 -10.42
CA LYS A 39 0.84 -4.72 -11.41
C LYS A 39 1.81 -5.72 -10.76
N GLY A 40 2.33 -6.64 -11.57
CA GLY A 40 3.37 -7.61 -11.15
C GLY A 40 2.83 -8.96 -10.71
N TYR A 41 1.51 -9.17 -10.77
CA TYR A 41 0.88 -10.46 -10.58
C TYR A 41 0.69 -11.18 -11.91
N GLY A 42 0.61 -12.50 -11.85
CA GLY A 42 0.43 -13.35 -13.02
C GLY A 42 1.47 -14.44 -13.09
N GLN A 43 1.20 -15.47 -13.90
CA GLN A 43 2.17 -16.51 -14.17
C GLN A 43 3.22 -16.01 -15.16
N LYS A 44 4.48 -16.26 -14.86
CA LYS A 44 5.54 -16.11 -15.85
C LYS A 44 5.34 -17.17 -16.94
N PRO A 45 5.65 -16.87 -18.21
CA PRO A 45 5.62 -17.88 -19.26
C PRO A 45 6.71 -18.92 -18.98
N GLN A 46 6.32 -20.04 -18.38
CA GLN A 46 7.17 -21.16 -18.03
C GLN A 46 6.53 -22.45 -18.51
N HIS A 47 7.33 -23.39 -19.00
CA HIS A 47 6.82 -24.69 -19.38
C HIS A 47 6.22 -25.40 -18.15
N PRO A 48 5.01 -25.99 -18.24
CA PRO A 48 4.31 -26.58 -17.09
C PRO A 48 5.15 -27.61 -16.32
N MET A 49 5.97 -28.41 -17.01
CA MET A 49 6.86 -29.41 -16.39
C MET A 49 7.96 -28.80 -15.51
N TYR A 50 8.30 -27.52 -15.72
CA TYR A 50 9.33 -26.81 -14.97
C TYR A 50 8.71 -25.76 -14.02
N THR A 51 7.41 -25.84 -13.75
CA THR A 51 6.74 -24.98 -12.78
C THR A 51 6.99 -25.50 -11.38
N THR A 52 7.52 -24.65 -10.50
CA THR A 52 7.78 -24.98 -9.10
C THR A 52 6.66 -24.49 -8.20
N GLU A 53 6.55 -25.02 -6.98
CA GLU A 53 5.58 -24.53 -5.99
C GLU A 53 5.80 -23.05 -5.65
N ALA A 54 7.05 -22.59 -5.64
CA ALA A 54 7.38 -21.19 -5.43
C ALA A 54 6.80 -20.28 -6.53
N SER A 55 6.58 -20.80 -7.74
CA SER A 55 5.96 -20.06 -8.85
C SER A 55 4.49 -19.75 -8.60
N LYS A 56 3.85 -20.39 -7.61
CA LYS A 56 2.47 -20.09 -7.18
C LYS A 56 2.38 -18.75 -6.46
N TYR A 57 3.42 -18.32 -5.74
CA TYR A 57 3.42 -17.02 -5.08
C TYR A 57 3.39 -15.89 -6.11
N GLY A 58 2.53 -14.89 -5.91
CA GLY A 58 2.35 -13.77 -6.85
C GLY A 58 1.64 -14.13 -8.16
N SER A 59 1.32 -15.39 -8.41
CA SER A 59 0.68 -15.80 -9.67
C SER A 59 -0.75 -15.32 -9.84
N LYS A 60 -1.47 -15.11 -8.74
CA LYS A 60 -2.87 -14.67 -8.74
C LYS A 60 -2.93 -13.18 -8.51
N MET A 61 -3.58 -12.47 -9.43
CA MET A 61 -3.86 -11.05 -9.25
C MET A 61 -4.90 -10.84 -8.15
N PRO A 62 -4.82 -9.72 -7.42
CA PRO A 62 -5.77 -9.41 -6.39
C PRO A 62 -7.12 -8.98 -6.96
N SER A 63 -8.17 -9.17 -6.16
CA SER A 63 -9.57 -8.82 -6.46
C SER A 63 -10.14 -7.94 -5.34
N VAL A 64 -11.32 -7.35 -5.56
CA VAL A 64 -12.06 -6.56 -4.54
C VAL A 64 -12.29 -7.35 -3.26
N HIS A 65 -12.44 -8.68 -3.35
CA HIS A 65 -12.64 -9.58 -2.20
C HIS A 65 -11.36 -9.83 -1.39
N THR A 66 -10.19 -9.44 -1.91
CA THR A 66 -8.89 -9.59 -1.25
C THR A 66 -8.32 -8.27 -0.75
N MET A 67 -8.92 -7.14 -1.15
CA MET A 67 -8.48 -5.81 -0.74
C MET A 67 -8.84 -5.52 0.71
N PRO A 68 -8.02 -4.72 1.42
CA PRO A 68 -8.39 -4.24 2.74
C PRO A 68 -9.57 -3.28 2.67
N LEU A 69 -10.40 -3.25 3.72
CA LEU A 69 -11.53 -2.33 3.81
C LEU A 69 -11.12 -0.94 4.35
N CYS A 70 -10.03 -0.90 5.12
CA CYS A 70 -9.49 0.32 5.73
C CYS A 70 -7.96 0.28 5.68
N PHE A 71 -7.32 1.44 5.48
CA PHE A 71 -5.85 1.55 5.50
C PHE A 71 -5.39 2.75 6.32
N HIS A 72 -4.77 2.47 7.47
CA HIS A 72 -4.27 3.51 8.37
C HIS A 72 -2.78 3.76 8.12
N ALA A 73 -2.48 4.50 7.06
CA ALA A 73 -1.12 4.91 6.75
C ALA A 73 -0.58 5.87 7.82
N LYS A 74 0.66 5.66 8.28
CA LYS A 74 1.38 6.65 9.08
C LYS A 74 2.22 7.53 8.17
N SER A 75 1.97 8.83 8.19
CA SER A 75 2.83 9.78 7.50
C SER A 75 4.13 9.97 8.26
N GLN A 76 5.26 9.91 7.56
CA GLN A 76 6.58 10.24 8.12
C GLN A 76 7.04 11.66 7.75
N LYS A 77 6.20 12.46 7.07
CA LYS A 77 6.58 13.78 6.54
C LYS A 77 7.27 14.69 7.57
N PHE A 78 6.77 14.70 8.81
CA PHE A 78 7.36 15.49 9.89
C PHE A 78 8.78 15.00 10.26
N SER A 79 8.94 13.68 10.44
CA SER A 79 10.23 13.09 10.83
C SER A 79 11.23 13.03 9.69
N ASP A 80 10.77 12.95 8.43
CA ASP A 80 11.61 12.95 7.23
C ASP A 80 12.40 14.25 7.10
N GLU A 81 11.82 15.38 7.49
CA GLU A 81 12.51 16.67 7.52
C GLU A 81 13.61 16.69 8.58
N LEU A 82 13.30 16.23 9.80
CA LEU A 82 14.26 16.15 10.90
C LEU A 82 15.40 15.17 10.60
N GLY A 83 15.11 14.06 9.92
CA GLY A 83 16.10 13.06 9.52
C GLY A 83 17.19 13.61 8.60
N LYS A 84 16.90 14.65 7.82
CA LYS A 84 17.90 15.32 6.95
C LYS A 84 18.88 16.19 7.74
N CYS A 85 18.49 16.68 8.92
CA CYS A 85 19.29 17.59 9.73
C CYS A 85 20.41 16.87 10.53
N GLY A 86 20.40 15.54 10.58
CA GLY A 86 21.42 14.75 11.29
C GLY A 86 21.26 14.75 12.81
N MET A 87 22.30 14.31 13.52
CA MET A 87 22.25 14.21 14.99
C MET A 87 22.36 15.60 15.63
N PRO A 88 21.46 15.96 16.57
CA PRO A 88 21.55 17.25 17.25
C PRO A 88 22.83 17.32 18.10
N ARG A 89 23.50 18.48 18.03
CA ARG A 89 24.71 18.77 18.81
C ARG A 89 24.50 20.05 19.61
N ASN A 90 24.96 20.06 20.86
CA ASN A 90 24.95 21.26 21.67
C ASN A 90 26.23 22.08 21.41
N PHE A 91 26.07 23.31 20.92
CA PHE A 91 27.14 24.30 20.76
C PHE A 91 26.85 25.58 21.57
N SER A 92 25.92 25.54 22.53
CA SER A 92 25.59 26.69 23.37
C SER A 92 26.67 26.97 24.43
N LEU A 93 26.82 28.23 24.81
CA LEU A 93 27.65 28.63 25.95
C LEU A 93 26.85 28.52 27.25
N ASN A 94 27.48 28.06 28.34
CA ASN A 94 26.87 28.10 29.67
C ASN A 94 26.81 29.54 30.16
N THR A 95 25.61 30.08 30.31
CA THR A 95 25.34 31.47 30.72
C THR A 95 24.57 31.56 32.04
N SER A 96 24.33 30.43 32.70
CA SER A 96 23.69 30.41 34.01
C SER A 96 24.58 31.09 35.05
N MET A 97 24.04 32.11 35.72
CA MET A 97 24.61 32.66 36.95
C MET A 97 24.34 31.68 38.09
N ASP A 98 25.33 31.47 38.96
CA ASP A 98 25.14 30.66 40.15
C ASP A 98 24.06 31.27 41.05
N LYS A 99 23.06 30.46 41.39
CA LYS A 99 21.98 30.86 42.28
C LYS A 99 22.34 30.37 43.67
N SER A 100 22.74 31.29 44.55
CA SER A 100 22.81 30.99 45.98
C SER A 100 21.39 30.78 46.51
N ILE A 101 21.14 29.61 47.07
CA ILE A 101 19.92 29.35 47.84
C ILE A 101 20.22 29.84 49.25
N ILE A 102 19.63 30.99 49.63
CA ILE A 102 19.64 31.48 51.01
C ILE A 102 18.64 30.65 51.82
#